data_AF-A0A2K3D6X0-F1
#
_entry.id   AF-A0A2K3D6X0-F1
#
_cell.length_a   1.000
_cell.length_b   1.000
_cell.length_c   1.000
_cell.angle_alpha   90.00
_cell.angle_beta   90.00
_cell.angle_gamma   90.00
#
_symmetry.space_group_name_H-M   'P 1'
#
loop_
_entity.id
_entity.type
_entity.pdbx_description
1 polymer ?
#
loop_
_entity_poly.entity_id
_entity_poly.type
_entity_poly.pdbx_seq_one_letter_code
_entity_poly.pdbx_strand_id
1 'polypeptide(L)'
;MQQVLVRSVLCNWLVCLAVWMALAANNLPGKLMGMWMPVTAFVTVGLEHSIANMWVIPIGMALGAPVSAGAFLTANLIPVTLGNVFAGAVLTAGSYSLAFGRLGAAFNGEAAK
;
A
#
# COMPACT_ATOMS: atom_id res chain seq x y z
N MET A 1 3.63 -13.03 12.37
CA MET A 1 3.27 -13.02 10.94
C MET A 1 1.94 -12.32 10.67
N GLN A 2 0.84 -12.72 11.34
CA GLN A 2 -0.49 -12.12 11.11
C GLN A 2 -0.55 -10.60 11.30
N GLN A 3 0.11 -10.06 12.33
CA GLN A 3 0.14 -8.61 12.59
C GLN A 3 0.87 -7.82 11.48
N VAL A 4 1.94 -8.37 10.91
CA VAL A 4 2.72 -7.73 9.82
C VAL A 4 1.88 -7.65 8.55
N LEU A 5 1.12 -8.70 8.25
CA LEU A 5 0.26 -8.76 7.08
C LEU A 5 -0.89 -7.74 7.15
N VAL A 6 -1.57 -7.63 8.29
CA VAL A 6 -2.66 -6.65 8.46
C VAL A 6 -2.11 -5.23 8.36
N ARG A 7 -0.97 -4.96 9.01
CA ARG A 7 -0.30 -3.65 8.94
C ARG A 7 0.09 -3.29 7.50
N SER A 8 0.60 -4.24 6.73
CA SER A 8 1.01 -3.99 5.35
C SER A 8 -0.17 -3.81 4.40
N VAL A 9 -1.27 -4.53 4.60
CA VAL A 9 -2.50 -4.31 3.83
C VAL A 9 -3.05 -2.90 4.06
N LEU A 10 -3.19 -2.49 5.32
CA LEU A 10 -3.68 -1.15 5.65
C LEU A 10 -2.72 -0.05 5.16
N CYS A 11 -1.41 -0.29 5.25
CA CYS A 11 -0.40 0.64 4.76
C CYS A 11 -0.61 0.96 3.28
N ASN A 12 -0.63 -0.07 2.43
CA ASN A 12 -0.67 0.17 1.00
C ASN A 12 -2.07 0.58 0.52
N TRP A 13 -3.12 0.28 1.28
CA TRP A 13 -4.43 0.86 1.01
C TRP A 13 -4.40 2.39 1.15
N LEU A 14 -3.78 2.91 2.22
CA LEU A 14 -3.59 4.36 2.39
C LEU A 14 -2.69 4.97 1.31
N VAL A 15 -1.61 4.29 0.92
CA VAL A 15 -0.74 4.73 -0.18
C VAL A 15 -1.51 4.80 -1.50
N CYS A 16 -2.31 3.79 -1.84
CA CYS A 16 -3.15 3.80 -3.03
C CYS A 16 -4.19 4.92 -3.00
N LEU A 17 -4.80 5.19 -1.84
CA LEU A 17 -5.73 6.32 -1.65
C LEU A 17 -5.03 7.68 -1.83
N ALA A 18 -3.79 7.81 -1.35
CA ALA A 18 -2.97 9.01 -1.56
C ALA A 18 -2.78 9.30 -3.05
N VAL A 19 -2.41 8.27 -3.82
CA VAL A 19 -2.26 8.38 -5.28
C VAL A 19 -3.59 8.71 -5.93
N TRP A 20 -4.67 8.04 -5.54
CA TRP A 20 -6.00 8.30 -6.10
C TRP A 20 -6.47 9.73 -5.86
N MET A 21 -6.31 10.26 -4.64
CA MET A 21 -6.65 11.66 -4.32
C MET A 21 -5.79 12.66 -5.08
N ALA A 22 -4.49 12.37 -5.26
CA ALA A 22 -3.61 13.21 -6.08
C ALA A 22 -4.01 13.22 -7.56
N LEU A 23 -4.52 12.11 -8.08
CA LEU A 23 -5.04 12.04 -9.45
C LEU A 23 -6.38 12.77 -9.60
N ALA A 24 -7.21 12.80 -8.56
CA ALA A 24 -8.48 13.52 -8.56
C ALA A 24 -8.34 15.05 -8.50
N ALA A 25 -7.19 15.57 -8.05
CA ALA A 25 -6.94 17.00 -7.91
C ALA A 25 -6.32 17.64 -9.18
N ASN A 26 -6.84 18.80 -9.59
CA ASN A 26 -6.39 19.54 -10.78
C ASN A 26 -5.31 20.61 -10.50
N ASN A 27 -4.93 20.82 -9.23
CA ASN A 27 -3.97 21.86 -8.83
C ASN A 27 -2.92 21.31 -7.86
N LEU A 28 -1.76 21.96 -7.82
CA LEU A 28 -0.63 21.51 -6.98
C LEU A 28 -0.98 21.43 -5.49
N PRO A 29 -1.61 22.45 -4.86
CA PRO A 29 -1.94 22.37 -3.43
C PRO A 29 -2.87 21.20 -3.09
N GLY A 30 -3.86 20.91 -3.95
CA GLY A 30 -4.77 19.79 -3.77
C GLY A 30 -4.06 18.45 -3.85
N LYS A 31 -3.10 18.29 -4.77
CA LYS A 31 -2.27 17.08 -4.86
C LYS A 31 -1.42 16.88 -3.61
N LEU A 32 -0.78 17.95 -3.12
CA LEU A 32 0.04 17.91 -1.92
C LEU A 32 -0.78 17.52 -0.69
N MET A 33 -1.90 18.20 -0.44
CA MET A 33 -2.76 17.91 0.71
C MET A 33 -3.39 16.52 0.62
N GLY A 34 -3.81 16.09 -0.58
CA GLY A 34 -4.37 14.77 -0.83
C GLY A 34 -3.38 13.64 -0.54
N MET A 35 -2.09 13.83 -0.82
CA MET A 35 -1.06 12.84 -0.46
C MET A 35 -0.62 12.94 1.00
N TRP A 36 -0.51 14.16 1.54
CA TRP A 36 0.04 14.41 2.87
C TRP A 36 -0.69 13.62 3.96
N MET A 37 -2.01 13.79 4.04
CA MET A 37 -2.83 13.19 5.11
C MET A 37 -2.72 11.66 5.19
N PRO A 38 -2.97 10.89 4.12
CA PRO A 38 -2.86 9.42 4.19
C PRO A 38 -1.43 8.94 4.42
N VAL A 39 -0.42 9.63 3.87
CA VAL A 39 1.00 9.28 4.08
C VAL A 39 1.39 9.49 5.55
N THR A 40 1.07 10.64 6.12
CA THR A 40 1.32 10.89 7.55
C THR A 40 0.58 9.89 8.43
N ALA A 41 -0.67 9.55 8.10
CA ALA A 41 -1.45 8.59 8.87
C ALA A 41 -0.79 7.21 8.93
N PHE A 42 -0.38 6.63 7.80
CA PHE A 42 0.22 5.28 7.84
C PHE A 42 1.57 5.27 8.57
N VAL A 43 2.36 6.34 8.42
CA VAL A 43 3.67 6.46 9.08
C VAL A 43 3.49 6.59 10.59
N THR A 44 2.59 7.47 11.05
CA THR A 44 2.36 7.73 12.48
C THR A 44 1.75 6.55 13.22
N VAL A 45 0.89 5.77 12.55
CA VAL A 45 0.32 4.52 13.10
C VAL A 45 1.36 3.37 13.11
N GLY A 46 2.49 3.53 12.42
CA GLY A 46 3.54 2.51 12.33
C GLY A 46 3.12 1.33 11.46
N LEU A 47 2.48 1.61 10.32
CA LEU A 47 2.14 0.59 9.32
C LEU A 47 3.36 0.25 8.44
N GLU A 48 3.33 -0.92 7.79
CA GLU A 48 4.51 -1.48 7.09
C GLU A 48 4.41 -1.28 5.58
N HIS A 49 5.37 -0.55 5.00
CA HIS A 49 5.48 -0.35 3.56
C HIS A 49 6.76 -1.01 3.05
N SER A 50 6.64 -1.92 2.08
CA SER A 50 7.77 -2.71 1.59
C SER A 50 8.94 -1.84 1.13
N ILE A 51 8.66 -0.79 0.37
CA ILE A 51 9.68 0.13 -0.15
C ILE A 51 10.30 0.98 0.96
N ALA A 52 9.52 1.39 1.97
CA ALA A 52 10.10 2.11 3.11
C ALA A 52 11.02 1.18 3.92
N ASN A 53 10.62 -0.07 4.08
CA ASN A 53 11.39 -1.07 4.81
C ASN A 53 12.69 -1.47 4.08
N MET A 54 12.70 -1.43 2.75
CA MET A 54 13.92 -1.58 1.93
C MET A 54 14.95 -0.48 2.18
N TRP A 55 14.55 0.64 2.79
CA TRP A 55 15.48 1.72 3.16
C TRP A 55 15.80 1.71 4.65
N VAL A 56 14.78 1.71 5.53
CA VAL A 56 14.97 1.83 6.99
C VAL A 56 15.74 0.64 7.57
N ILE A 57 15.40 -0.59 7.18
CA ILE A 57 15.99 -1.79 7.79
C ILE A 57 17.45 -1.96 7.38
N PRO A 58 17.84 -1.84 6.09
CA PRO A 58 19.25 -1.91 5.70
C PRO A 58 20.12 -0.82 6.33
N ILE A 59 19.62 0.41 6.49
CA ILE A 59 20.34 1.45 7.23
C ILE A 59 20.49 1.04 8.70
N GLY A 60 19.44 0.52 9.33
CA GLY A 60 19.53 -0.01 10.69
C GLY A 60 20.60 -1.09 10.83
N MET A 61 20.66 -2.04 9.89
CA MET A 61 21.69 -3.09 9.86
C MET A 61 23.10 -2.50 9.71
N ALA A 62 23.28 -1.50 8.83
CA ALA A 62 24.56 -0.81 8.65
C ALA A 62 25.00 -0.04 9.90
N LEU A 63 24.05 0.44 10.70
CA LEU A 63 24.27 1.10 11.99
C LEU A 63 24.39 0.13 13.18
N GLY A 64 24.41 -1.19 12.93
CA GLY A 64 24.64 -2.21 13.95
C GLY A 64 23.38 -2.81 14.59
N ALA A 65 22.19 -2.62 14.00
CA ALA A 65 20.99 -3.31 14.46
C ALA A 65 21.15 -4.85 14.33
N PRO A 66 20.70 -5.63 15.32
CA PRO A 66 20.86 -7.10 15.34
C PRO A 66 19.82 -7.80 14.45
N VAL A 67 19.73 -7.40 13.18
CA VAL A 67 18.81 -7.98 12.19
C VAL A 67 19.63 -8.70 11.12
N SER A 68 19.40 -9.99 10.96
CA SER A 68 20.04 -10.75 9.88
C SER A 68 19.33 -10.48 8.54
N ALA A 69 20.07 -10.59 7.43
CA ALA A 69 19.49 -10.46 6.09
C ALA A 69 18.36 -11.49 5.84
N GLY A 70 18.51 -12.72 6.36
CA GLY A 70 17.47 -13.75 6.30
C GLY A 70 16.20 -13.36 7.07
N ALA A 71 16.34 -12.80 8.27
CA ALA A 71 15.22 -12.31 9.06
C ALA A 71 14.53 -11.11 8.38
N PHE A 72 15.29 -10.17 7.83
CA PHE A 72 14.73 -9.06 7.03
C PHE A 72 13.88 -9.58 5.87
N LEU A 73 14.36 -10.54 5.09
CA LEU A 73 13.62 -11.07 3.95
C LEU A 73 12.38 -11.86 4.37
N THR A 74 12.53 -12.84 5.26
CA THR A 74 11.48 -13.82 5.56
C THR A 74 10.46 -13.34 6.59
N ALA A 75 10.88 -12.53 7.56
CA ALA A 75 10.01 -12.05 8.63
C ALA A 75 9.43 -10.65 8.36
N ASN A 76 9.98 -9.89 7.41
CA ASN A 76 9.50 -8.56 7.05
C ASN A 76 9.20 -8.42 5.55
N LEU A 77 10.19 -8.45 4.66
CA LEU A 77 10.02 -7.97 3.29
C LEU A 77 8.98 -8.78 2.49
N ILE A 78 9.04 -10.12 2.56
CA ILE A 78 8.08 -11.00 1.87
C ILE A 78 6.65 -10.77 2.39
N PRO A 79 6.35 -10.93 3.70
CA PRO A 79 4.97 -10.75 4.19
C PRO A 79 4.45 -9.32 3.99
N VAL A 80 5.31 -8.30 4.11
CA VAL A 80 4.92 -6.90 3.86
C VAL A 80 4.57 -6.70 2.39
N THR A 81 5.41 -7.20 1.48
CA THR A 81 5.16 -7.09 0.03
C THR A 81 3.86 -7.78 -0.38
N LEU A 82 3.60 -8.98 0.13
CA LEU A 82 2.35 -9.71 -0.15
C LEU A 82 1.12 -8.92 0.30
N GLY A 83 1.14 -8.35 1.52
CA GLY A 83 0.03 -7.53 1.99
C GLY A 83 -0.12 -6.22 1.23
N ASN A 84 0.99 -5.56 0.85
CA ASN A 84 0.93 -4.37 0.01
C ASN A 84 0.31 -4.69 -1.36
N VAL A 85 0.76 -5.76 -2.04
CA VAL A 85 0.21 -6.20 -3.33
C VAL A 85 -1.28 -6.51 -3.21
N PHE A 86 -1.69 -7.23 -2.16
CA PHE A 86 -3.11 -7.54 -1.92
C PHE A 86 -3.97 -6.28 -1.83
N ALA A 87 -3.53 -5.28 -1.04
CA ALA A 87 -4.27 -4.02 -0.91
C ALA A 87 -4.38 -3.24 -2.23
N GLY A 88 -3.31 -3.20 -3.01
CA GLY A 88 -3.30 -2.52 -4.31
C GLY A 88 -4.22 -3.23 -5.32
N ALA A 89 -4.08 -4.55 -5.45
CA ALA A 89 -4.81 -5.33 -6.44
C ALA A 89 -6.29 -5.50 -6.08
N VAL A 90 -6.59 -5.88 -4.84
CA VAL A 90 -7.95 -6.25 -4.43
C VAL A 90 -8.71 -5.05 -3.88
N LEU A 91 -8.15 -4.37 -2.87
CA LEU A 91 -8.89 -3.30 -2.18
C LEU A 91 -8.99 -2.02 -3.00
N THR A 92 -7.98 -1.71 -3.82
CA THR A 92 -7.98 -0.48 -4.63
C THR A 92 -8.42 -0.77 -6.07
N ALA A 93 -7.62 -1.50 -6.85
CA ALA A 93 -7.92 -1.72 -8.26
C ALA A 93 -9.19 -2.56 -8.46
N GLY A 94 -9.37 -3.60 -7.65
CA GLY A 94 -10.57 -4.44 -7.65
C GLY A 94 -11.83 -3.64 -7.34
N SER A 95 -11.85 -2.90 -6.23
CA SER A 95 -13.02 -2.07 -5.85
C SER A 95 -13.33 -0.98 -6.89
N TYR A 96 -12.31 -0.32 -7.43
CA TYR A 96 -12.49 0.69 -8.46
C TYR A 96 -13.04 0.10 -9.77
N SER A 97 -12.55 -1.07 -10.18
CA SER A 97 -13.04 -1.77 -11.37
C SER A 97 -14.43 -2.39 -11.16
N LEU A 98 -14.79 -2.76 -9.93
CA LEU A 98 -16.16 -3.16 -9.58
C LEU A 98 -17.14 -1.99 -9.70
N ALA A 99 -16.73 -0.79 -9.26
CA ALA A 99 -17.59 0.38 -9.28
C ALA A 99 -17.72 1.02 -10.67
N PHE A 100 -16.61 1.08 -11.44
CA PHE A 100 -16.54 1.89 -12.66
C PHE A 100 -15.96 1.16 -13.88
N GLY A 101 -15.58 -0.12 -13.73
CA GLY A 101 -14.79 -0.83 -14.72
C GLY A 101 -15.42 -2.14 -15.20
N ARG A 102 -14.57 -2.94 -15.85
CA ARG A 102 -14.96 -4.20 -16.51
C ARG A 102 -15.48 -5.26 -15.53
N LEU A 103 -14.99 -5.24 -14.29
CA LEU A 103 -15.48 -6.14 -13.25
C LEU A 103 -16.96 -5.84 -12.97
N GLY A 104 -17.32 -4.58 -12.72
CA GLY A 104 -18.72 -4.17 -12.51
C GLY A 104 -19.63 -4.54 -13.69
N ALA A 105 -19.20 -4.24 -14.92
CA ALA A 105 -19.95 -4.59 -16.12
C ALA A 105 -20.16 -6.10 -16.28
N ALA A 106 -19.18 -6.92 -15.91
CA ALA A 106 -19.31 -8.37 -15.91
C ALA A 106 -20.28 -8.86 -14.81
N PHE A 107 -20.20 -8.30 -13.61
CA PHE A 107 -21.12 -8.61 -12.50
C PHE A 107 -22.58 -8.25 -12.82
N ASN A 108 -22.80 -7.15 -13.54
CA ASN A 108 -24.14 -6.69 -13.95
C ASN A 108 -24.66 -7.38 -15.23
N GLY A 109 -23.88 -8.26 -15.86
CA GLY A 109 -24.25 -8.94 -17.10
C GLY A 109 -24.22 -8.04 -18.36
N GLU A 110 -23.61 -6.86 -18.27
CA GLU A 110 -23.52 -5.89 -19.36
C GLU A 110 -22.35 -6.19 -20.32
N ALA A 111 -21.38 -7.00 -19.89
CA ALA A 111 -20.15 -7.30 -20.64
C ALA A 111 -20.35 -8.22 -21.86
N ALA A 112 -21.58 -8.65 -22.16
CA ALA A 112 -21.90 -9.61 -23.24
C ALA A 112 -22.63 -8.99 -24.45
N LYS A 113 -22.50 -7.69 -24.69
CA LYS A 113 -22.97 -7.03 -25.92
C LYS A 113 -21.82 -6.52 -26.77
#